data_AF-A0A645J3D6-F1
#
_entry.id   AF-A0A645J3D6-F1
#
_cell.length_a   1.000
_cell.length_b   1.000
_cell.length_c   1.000
_cell.angle_alpha   90.00
_cell.angle_beta   90.00
_cell.angle_gamma   90.00
#
_symmetry.space_group_name_H-M   'P 1'
#
loop_
_entity.id
_entity.type
_entity.pdbx_description
1 polymer ?
#
loop_
_entity_poly.entity_id
_entity_poly.type
_entity_poly.pdbx_seq_one_letter_code
_entity_poly.pdbx_strand_id
1 'polypeptide(L)'
;MKIANEAKAQDIVVTQDYGVAAMVLGKKAYAISPKGNIYNNDNIDKLLFERHLSAKVRRGGGKTASHKKRSSEDDTRLKENLIRLIRKSEINS
;
A
#
# COMPACT_ATOMS: atom_id res chain seq x y z
N MET A 1 15.41 2.01 -4.30
CA MET A 1 14.06 1.41 -4.40
C MET A 1 14.02 0.46 -5.58
N LYS A 2 14.20 -0.85 -5.35
CA LYS A 2 14.29 -1.84 -6.45
C LYS A 2 12.90 -2.26 -6.97
N ILE A 3 12.00 -2.63 -6.07
CA ILE A 3 10.65 -3.13 -6.39
C ILE A 3 9.86 -2.12 -7.23
N ALA A 4 9.79 -0.86 -6.79
CA ALA A 4 9.07 0.17 -7.53
C ALA A 4 9.69 0.43 -8.92
N ASN A 5 11.01 0.27 -9.08
CA ASN A 5 11.70 0.49 -10.36
C ASN A 5 11.46 -0.66 -11.35
N GLU A 6 11.31 -1.90 -10.85
CA GLU A 6 11.08 -3.08 -11.69
C GLU A 6 9.60 -3.30 -12.03
N ALA A 7 8.68 -2.76 -11.22
CA ALA A 7 7.25 -2.85 -11.47
C ALA A 7 6.88 -2.27 -12.85
N LYS A 8 6.00 -2.97 -13.56
CA LYS A 8 5.41 -2.61 -14.84
C LYS A 8 3.91 -2.40 -14.68
N ALA A 9 3.28 -1.80 -15.70
CA ALA A 9 1.84 -1.64 -15.70
C ALA A 9 1.15 -2.98 -15.45
N GLN A 10 0.09 -2.94 -14.65
CA GLN A 10 -0.72 -4.09 -14.24
C GLN A 10 -0.06 -5.09 -13.27
N ASP A 11 1.23 -4.96 -12.94
CA ASP A 11 1.82 -5.72 -11.84
C ASP A 11 1.10 -5.44 -10.52
N ILE A 12 1.11 -6.40 -9.61
CA ILE A 12 0.55 -6.27 -8.28
C ILE A 12 1.67 -6.29 -7.25
N VAL A 13 1.86 -5.19 -6.53
CA VAL A 13 2.91 -5.05 -5.51
C VAL A 13 2.31 -5.05 -4.11
N VAL A 14 2.80 -5.94 -3.26
CA VAL A 14 2.48 -5.93 -1.82
C VAL A 14 3.50 -5.07 -1.08
N THR A 15 3.08 -4.00 -0.41
CA THR A 15 3.99 -3.08 0.30
C THR A 15 3.36 -2.41 1.52
N GLN A 16 4.15 -2.22 2.58
CA GLN A 16 3.75 -1.43 3.76
C GLN A 16 4.23 0.03 3.67
N ASP A 17 5.12 0.36 2.72
CA ASP A 17 5.62 1.73 2.51
C ASP A 17 4.72 2.48 1.52
N TYR A 18 4.10 3.57 2.00
CA TYR A 18 3.22 4.41 1.19
C TYR A 18 3.93 5.13 0.04
N GLY A 19 5.21 5.46 0.18
CA GLY A 19 6.00 6.04 -0.91
C GLY A 19 6.23 5.04 -2.04
N VAL A 20 6.54 3.79 -1.69
CA VAL A 20 6.63 2.69 -2.67
C VAL A 20 5.28 2.47 -3.35
N ALA A 21 4.18 2.45 -2.59
CA ALA A 21 2.84 2.32 -3.15
C ALA A 21 2.51 3.45 -4.14
N ALA A 22 2.80 4.70 -3.78
CA ALA A 22 2.58 5.85 -4.65
C ALA A 22 3.38 5.75 -5.97
N MET A 23 4.63 5.32 -5.91
CA MET A 23 5.44 5.09 -7.12
C MET A 23 4.89 3.96 -8.00
N VAL A 24 4.42 2.88 -7.40
CA VAL A 24 3.79 1.76 -8.10
C VAL A 24 2.51 2.23 -8.82
N LEU A 25 1.66 3.01 -8.14
CA LEU A 25 0.46 3.59 -8.75
C LEU A 25 0.78 4.49 -9.95
N GLY A 26 1.83 5.32 -9.84
CA GLY A 26 2.31 6.17 -10.95
C GLY A 26 2.73 5.37 -12.20
N LYS A 27 3.06 4.09 -12.05
CA LYS A 27 3.40 3.18 -13.15
C LYS A 27 2.20 2.42 -13.71
N LYS A 28 0.97 2.76 -13.31
CA LYS A 28 -0.27 2.04 -13.66
C LYS A 28 -0.25 0.58 -13.18
N ALA A 29 0.49 0.32 -12.11
CA ALA A 29 0.50 -0.96 -11.40
C ALA A 29 -0.42 -0.87 -10.18
N TYR A 30 -0.79 -2.02 -9.63
CA TYR A 30 -1.62 -2.12 -8.44
C TYR A 30 -0.76 -2.25 -7.19
N ALA A 31 -1.18 -1.62 -6.09
CA ALA A 31 -0.50 -1.72 -4.82
C ALA A 31 -1.47 -2.11 -3.70
N ILE A 32 -1.03 -3.00 -2.82
CA ILE A 32 -1.82 -3.50 -1.69
C ILE A 32 -0.94 -3.61 -0.44
N SER A 33 -1.48 -3.29 0.73
CA SER A 33 -0.79 -3.52 2.00
C SER A 33 -0.74 -5.01 2.35
N PRO A 34 0.23 -5.46 3.16
CA PRO A 34 0.19 -6.80 3.74
C PRO A 34 -1.12 -7.07 4.48
N LYS A 35 -1.75 -6.05 5.08
CA LYS A 35 -3.05 -6.18 5.76
C LYS A 35 -4.25 -6.17 4.81
N GLY A 36 -4.03 -6.27 3.50
CA GLY A 36 -5.11 -6.37 2.51
C GLY A 36 -5.80 -5.06 2.14
N ASN A 37 -5.39 -3.90 2.67
CA ASN A 37 -5.90 -2.61 2.20
C ASN A 37 -5.31 -2.28 0.83
N ILE A 38 -6.15 -2.02 -0.16
CA ILE A 38 -5.74 -1.60 -1.51
C ILE A 38 -5.36 -0.11 -1.47
N TYR A 39 -4.22 0.24 -2.05
CA TYR A 39 -3.86 1.63 -2.29
C TYR A 39 -4.36 2.06 -3.66
N ASN A 40 -4.89 3.27 -3.74
CA ASN A 40 -5.34 3.89 -4.99
C ASN A 40 -5.09 5.40 -4.93
N ASN A 41 -5.34 6.08 -6.04
CA ASN A 41 -5.14 7.53 -6.13
C ASN A 41 -6.04 8.32 -5.15
N ASP A 42 -7.17 7.75 -4.74
CA ASP A 42 -8.10 8.42 -3.82
C ASP A 42 -7.62 8.41 -2.36
N ASN A 43 -6.77 7.43 -1.99
CA ASN A 43 -6.34 7.24 -0.61
C ASN A 43 -4.84 7.48 -0.37
N ILE A 44 -4.01 7.39 -1.41
CA ILE A 44 -2.55 7.38 -1.23
C ILE A 44 -2.02 8.71 -0.71
N ASP A 45 -2.57 9.84 -1.18
CA ASP A 45 -2.15 11.18 -0.76
C ASP A 45 -2.44 11.41 0.71
N LYS A 46 -3.63 10.98 1.17
CA LYS A 46 -4.00 11.04 2.58
C LYS A 46 -3.04 10.22 3.45
N LEU A 47 -2.71 8.99 3.03
CA LEU A 47 -1.79 8.11 3.77
C LEU A 47 -0.37 8.68 3.83
N LEU A 48 0.12 9.29 2.73
CA LEU A 48 1.39 9.99 2.71
C LEU A 48 1.41 11.19 3.65
N PHE A 49 0.32 11.95 3.70
CA PHE A 49 0.16 13.07 4.61
C PHE A 49 0.15 12.61 6.08
N GLU A 50 -0.61 11.57 6.42
CA GLU A 50 -0.62 10.97 7.77
C GLU A 50 0.76 10.45 8.19
N ARG A 51 1.51 9.83 7.26
CA ARG A 51 2.90 9.43 7.49
C ARG A 51 3.78 10.65 7.79
N HIS A 52 3.62 11.73 7.05
CA HIS A 52 4.37 12.97 7.27
C HIS A 52 4.08 13.56 8.65
N LEU A 53 2.80 13.68 9.03
CA LEU A 53 2.39 14.15 10.35
C LEU A 53 2.97 13.28 11.46
N SER A 54 2.88 11.96 11.33
CA SER A 54 3.46 11.01 12.28
C SER A 54 4.97 11.17 12.42
N ALA A 55 5.68 11.44 11.31
CA ALA A 55 7.11 11.70 11.32
C ALA A 55 7.44 13.02 12.03
N LYS A 56 6.65 14.07 11.83
CA LYS A 56 6.79 15.35 12.54
C LYS A 56 6.62 15.18 14.06
N VAL A 57 5.60 14.42 14.50
CA VAL A 57 5.36 14.11 15.91
C VAL A 57 6.56 13.38 16.54
N ARG A 58 7.08 12.33 15.87
CA ARG A 58 8.25 11.61 16.38
C ARG A 58 9.51 12.49 16.50
N ARG A 59 9.76 13.37 15.52
CA ARG A 59 10.90 14.30 15.57
C ARG A 59 10.80 15.29 16.72
N GLY A 60 9.57 15.67 17.13
CA GLY A 60 9.32 16.47 18.31
C GLY A 60 9.35 15.69 19.64
N GLY A 61 9.75 14.41 19.63
CA GLY A 61 9.78 13.55 20.82
C GLY A 61 8.43 12.92 21.20
N GLY A 62 7.39 13.15 20.40
CA GLY A 62 6.06 12.58 20.65
C GLY A 62 5.99 11.09 20.32
N LYS A 63 5.18 10.34 21.10
CA LYS A 63 4.90 8.92 20.84
C LYS A 63 3.86 8.80 19.72
N THR A 64 4.06 7.84 18.82
CA THR A 64 3.07 7.44 17.81
C THR A 64 2.60 6.01 18.06
N ALA A 65 1.37 5.69 17.67
CA ALA A 65 0.88 4.32 17.76
C ALA A 65 1.77 3.35 16.97
N SER A 66 2.08 2.21 17.57
CA SER A 66 2.79 1.13 16.89
C SER A 66 1.83 0.36 15.99
N HIS A 67 2.38 -0.29 14.96
CA HIS A 67 1.59 -1.18 14.13
C HIS A 67 1.02 -2.32 14.97
N LYS A 68 -0.31 -2.47 14.94
CA LYS A 68 -0.99 -3.61 15.56
C LYS A 68 -0.51 -4.91 14.92
N LYS A 69 -0.43 -5.98 15.72
CA LYS A 69 -0.24 -7.35 15.23
C LYS A 69 -1.28 -7.67 14.15
N ARG A 70 -0.88 -8.53 13.22
CA ARG A 70 -1.74 -9.03 12.15
C ARG A 70 -2.83 -9.91 12.75
N SER A 71 -4.05 -9.83 12.21
CA SER A 71 -5.19 -10.64 12.63
C SER A 71 -5.70 -11.56 11.51
N SER A 72 -6.58 -12.50 11.86
CA SER A 72 -7.30 -13.37 10.90
C SER A 72 -8.08 -12.56 9.86
N GLU A 73 -8.65 -11.42 10.27
CA GLU A 73 -9.41 -10.54 9.37
C GLU A 73 -8.49 -9.85 8.37
N ASP A 74 -7.24 -9.55 8.75
CA ASP A 74 -6.22 -9.02 7.83
C ASP A 74 -5.89 -10.06 6.74
N ASP A 75 -5.90 -11.36 7.07
CA ASP A 75 -5.63 -12.46 6.12
C ASP A 75 -6.79 -12.65 5.14
N THR A 76 -8.02 -12.70 5.64
CA THR A 76 -9.22 -12.78 4.81
C THR A 76 -9.28 -11.58 3.86
N ARG A 77 -9.08 -10.36 4.37
CA ARG A 77 -9.09 -9.14 3.55
C ARG A 77 -7.98 -9.14 2.51
N LEU A 78 -6.77 -9.60 2.86
CA LEU A 78 -5.68 -9.72 1.90
C LEU A 78 -6.04 -10.69 0.77
N LYS A 79 -6.53 -11.88 1.11
CA LYS A 79 -6.90 -12.90 0.12
C LYS A 79 -7.95 -12.37 -0.87
N GLU A 80 -9.06 -11.83 -0.35
CA GLU A 80 -10.18 -11.34 -1.16
C GLU A 80 -9.74 -10.20 -2.09
N ASN A 81 -9.01 -9.21 -1.55
CA ASN A 81 -8.57 -8.08 -2.35
C ASN A 81 -7.45 -8.45 -3.33
N LEU A 82 -6.58 -9.40 -3.00
CA LEU A 82 -5.57 -9.87 -3.93
C LEU A 82 -6.20 -10.59 -5.13
N ILE A 83 -7.19 -11.47 -4.90
CA ILE A 83 -7.96 -12.11 -5.97
C ILE A 83 -8.66 -11.06 -6.84
N ARG A 84 -9.23 -10.01 -6.23
CA ARG A 84 -9.85 -8.90 -6.96
C ARG A 84 -8.84 -8.17 -7.86
N LEU A 85 -7.62 -7.95 -7.39
CA LEU A 85 -6.57 -7.30 -8.18
C LEU A 85 -6.08 -8.18 -9.33
N ILE A 86 -5.91 -9.49 -9.10
CA ILE A 86 -5.52 -10.46 -10.14
C ILE A 86 -6.54 -10.46 -11.29
N ARG A 87 -7.84 -10.55 -10.96
CA ARG A 87 -8.89 -10.49 -11.98
C ARG A 87 -8.90 -9.17 -12.76
N LYS A 88 -8.61 -8.05 -12.08
CA LYS A 88 -8.49 -6.76 -12.76
C LYS A 88 -7.29 -6.70 -13.68
N SER A 89 -6.11 -7.19 -13.26
CA SER A 89 -4.94 -7.22 -14.14
C SER A 89 -5.18 -8.06 -15.39
N GLU A 90 -5.84 -9.22 -15.25
CA GLU A 90 -6.14 -10.09 -16.40
C GLU A 90 -7.09 -9.44 -17.43
N ILE A 91 -8.07 -8.65 -16.98
CA ILE A 91 -9.01 -7.95 -17.88
C ILE A 91 -8.34 -6.78 -18.61
N ASN A 92 -7.36 -6.14 -17.98
CA ASN A 92 -6.70 -4.96 -18.51
C ASN A 92 -5.46 -5.29 -19.37
N SER A 93 -5.06 -6.56 -19.45
CA SER A 93 -3.88 -7.07 -20.19
C SER A 93 -4.06 -7.07 -21.70
#